data_AF-W1TZP2-F1
#
_entry.id   AF-W1TZP2-F1
#
_cell.length_a   1.000
_cell.length_b   1.000
_cell.length_c   1.000
_cell.angle_alpha   90.00
_cell.angle_beta   90.00
_cell.angle_gamma   90.00
#
_symmetry.space_group_name_H-M   'P 1'
#
loop_
_entity.id
_entity.type
_entity.pdbx_description
1 polymer ?
#
loop_
_entity_poly.entity_id
_entity_poly.type
_entity_poly.pdbx_seq_one_letter_code
_entity_poly.pdbx_strand_id
1 'polypeptide(L)'
;MDLLVGVKRVIAAIQYTTVDGKSKMLKECTLPLSAKGVLDLVITELAVFGFQDGKFLLKELAPGVSLEEVLEKTEGEVIVSDDLKTMSI
;
A
#
# COMPACT_ATOMS: atom_id res chain seq x y z
N MET A 1 -9.07 16.34 4.89
CA MET A 1 -9.46 16.33 6.32
C MET A 1 -8.26 16.75 7.16
N ASP A 2 -8.48 17.41 8.29
CA ASP A 2 -7.41 18.10 9.06
C ASP A 2 -6.31 17.16 9.56
N LEU A 3 -6.63 15.92 9.96
CA LEU A 3 -5.64 14.95 10.44
C LEU A 3 -4.60 14.53 9.39
N LEU A 4 -4.91 14.71 8.10
CA LEU A 4 -4.06 14.29 6.99
C LEU A 4 -3.23 15.44 6.41
N VAL A 5 -3.46 16.68 6.87
CA VAL A 5 -2.86 17.89 6.31
C VAL A 5 -1.90 18.50 7.34
N GLY A 6 -0.67 18.82 6.92
CA GLY A 6 0.33 19.47 7.77
C GLY A 6 1.08 18.54 8.73
N VAL A 7 0.84 17.23 8.65
CA VAL A 7 1.60 16.22 9.40
C VAL A 7 2.85 15.78 8.64
N LYS A 8 3.89 15.38 9.38
CA LYS A 8 5.18 14.97 8.78
C LYS A 8 5.13 13.63 8.06
N ARG A 9 4.24 12.73 8.50
CA ARG A 9 4.09 11.39 7.94
C ARG A 9 2.68 10.87 8.14
N VAL A 10 2.06 10.35 7.08
CA VAL A 10 0.76 9.69 7.07
C VAL A 10 0.96 8.21 6.74
N ILE A 11 0.53 7.34 7.65
CA ILE A 11 0.61 5.89 7.49
C ILE A 11 -0.80 5.32 7.54
N ALA A 12 -1.17 4.55 6.52
CA ALA A 12 -2.39 3.75 6.54
C ALA A 12 -2.07 2.32 6.99
N ALA A 13 -2.72 1.86 8.05
CA ALA A 13 -2.72 0.46 8.45
C ALA A 13 -4.11 -0.12 8.15
N ILE A 14 -4.21 -0.92 7.09
CA ILE A 14 -5.49 -1.43 6.59
C ILE A 14 -5.37 -2.88 6.13
N GLN A 15 -6.49 -3.60 6.08
CA GLN A 15 -6.53 -4.88 5.38
C GLN A 15 -6.37 -4.69 3.87
N TYR A 16 -5.63 -5.59 3.23
CA TYR A 16 -5.29 -5.55 1.81
C TYR A 16 -6.53 -5.56 0.91
N THR A 17 -7.50 -6.41 1.26
CA THR A 17 -8.72 -6.62 0.50
C THR A 17 -9.94 -6.13 1.25
N THR A 18 -11.04 -5.95 0.52
CA THR A 18 -12.38 -5.79 1.11
C THR A 18 -12.88 -7.13 1.65
N VAL A 19 -13.99 -7.10 2.38
CA VAL A 19 -14.67 -8.31 2.86
C VAL A 19 -15.09 -9.25 1.72
N ASP A 20 -15.31 -8.71 0.52
CA ASP A 20 -15.64 -9.46 -0.70
C ASP A 20 -14.40 -9.92 -1.47
N GLY A 21 -13.20 -9.74 -0.91
CA GLY A 21 -11.93 -10.15 -1.52
C GLY A 21 -11.38 -9.23 -2.60
N LYS A 22 -12.00 -8.07 -2.86
CA LYS A 22 -11.52 -7.10 -3.86
C LYS A 22 -10.31 -6.33 -3.36
N SER A 23 -9.38 -5.97 -4.25
CA SER A 23 -8.20 -5.19 -3.86
C SER A 23 -8.60 -3.81 -3.33
N LYS A 24 -7.86 -3.32 -2.32
CA LYS A 24 -7.88 -1.89 -1.97
C LYS A 24 -6.71 -1.12 -2.58
N MET A 25 -5.75 -1.81 -3.18
CA MET A 25 -4.57 -1.23 -3.81
C MET A 25 -4.89 -0.94 -5.29
N LEU A 26 -5.73 0.07 -5.51
CA LEU A 26 -6.29 0.42 -6.81
C LEU A 26 -5.37 1.40 -7.57
N LYS A 27 -5.50 1.43 -8.91
CA LYS A 27 -4.90 2.47 -9.75
C LYS A 27 -5.49 3.86 -9.47
N GLU A 28 -6.80 3.92 -9.19
CA GLU A 28 -7.51 5.13 -8.83
C GLU A 28 -8.56 4.81 -7.76
N CYS A 29 -8.71 5.68 -6.77
CA CYS A 29 -9.73 5.51 -5.75
C CYS A 29 -11.12 5.68 -6.36
N THR A 30 -11.99 4.70 -6.12
CA THR A 30 -13.39 4.74 -6.55
C THR A 30 -14.31 5.44 -5.56
N LEU A 31 -13.84 5.63 -4.32
CA LEU A 31 -14.54 6.34 -3.26
C LEU A 31 -14.02 7.79 -3.16
N PRO A 32 -14.83 8.73 -2.61
CA PRO A 32 -14.39 10.10 -2.40
C PRO A 32 -13.08 10.19 -1.60
N LEU A 33 -12.10 10.93 -2.13
CA LEU A 33 -10.80 11.09 -1.49
C LEU A 33 -10.90 11.92 -0.21
N SER A 34 -10.36 11.41 0.89
CA SER A 34 -10.21 12.18 2.14
C SER A 34 -9.08 13.24 2.05
N ALA A 35 -8.05 12.92 1.25
CA ALA A 35 -6.93 13.78 0.86
C ALA A 35 -6.19 13.15 -0.34
N LYS A 36 -5.44 13.95 -1.10
CA LYS A 36 -4.69 13.50 -2.29
C LYS A 36 -3.19 13.64 -2.07
N GLY A 37 -2.43 12.59 -2.39
CA GLY A 37 -0.96 12.64 -2.38
C GLY A 37 -0.33 12.83 -1.01
N VAL A 38 -1.04 12.46 0.07
CA VAL A 38 -0.58 12.66 1.45
C VAL A 38 -0.03 11.39 2.11
N LEU A 39 -0.29 10.20 1.54
CA LEU A 39 0.15 8.93 2.12
C LEU A 39 1.65 8.72 1.87
N ASP A 40 2.39 8.43 2.93
CA ASP A 40 3.80 8.05 2.85
C ASP A 40 3.99 6.53 2.83
N LEU A 41 3.14 5.81 3.56
CA LEU A 41 3.25 4.37 3.74
C LEU A 41 1.88 3.72 3.88
N VAL A 42 1.73 2.54 3.29
CA VAL A 42 0.59 1.64 3.50
C VAL A 42 1.13 0.33 4.06
N ILE A 43 0.63 -0.07 5.22
CA ILE A 43 0.95 -1.33 5.88
C ILE A 43 -0.30 -2.19 5.85
N THR A 44 -0.14 -3.42 5.39
CA THR A 44 -1.20 -4.43 5.31
C THR A 44 -0.73 -5.73 5.93
N GLU A 45 -1.62 -6.71 6.01
CA GLU A 45 -1.29 -8.07 6.42
C GLU A 45 -0.43 -8.83 5.40
N LEU A 46 -0.30 -8.35 4.15
CA LEU A 46 0.49 -9.00 3.11
C LEU A 46 1.81 -8.29 2.80
N ALA A 47 1.84 -6.96 2.92
CA ALA A 47 2.96 -6.15 2.46
C ALA A 47 2.99 -4.74 3.04
N VAL A 48 4.17 -4.11 2.96
CA VAL A 48 4.39 -2.68 3.19
C VAL A 48 4.71 -1.99 1.86
N PHE A 49 3.95 -0.97 1.54
CA PHE A 49 4.17 -0.11 0.38
C PHE A 49 4.56 1.30 0.80
N GLY A 50 5.55 1.85 0.11
CA GLY A 50 5.71 3.30 -0.04
C GLY A 50 5.12 3.76 -1.38
N PHE A 51 5.48 4.98 -1.78
CA PHE A 51 5.12 5.53 -3.08
C PHE A 51 6.35 6.09 -3.78
N GLN A 52 6.45 5.83 -5.08
CA GLN A 52 7.51 6.38 -5.95
C GLN A 52 6.90 6.63 -7.33
N ASP A 53 7.10 7.84 -7.86
CA ASP A 53 6.62 8.24 -9.19
C ASP A 53 5.11 7.98 -9.43
N GLY A 54 4.30 8.14 -8.37
CA GLY A 54 2.85 7.89 -8.41
C GLY A 54 2.46 6.41 -8.41
N LYS A 55 3.41 5.50 -8.22
CA LYS A 55 3.22 4.05 -8.15
C LYS A 55 3.44 3.53 -6.73
N PHE A 56 2.93 2.33 -6.45
CA PHE A 56 3.23 1.64 -5.19
C PHE A 56 4.66 1.13 -5.23
N LEU A 57 5.47 1.50 -4.24
CA LEU A 57 6.81 0.94 -4.06
C LEU A 57 6.71 -0.19 -3.03
N LEU A 58 6.80 -1.44 -3.45
CA LEU A 58 6.79 -2.59 -2.55
C LEU A 58 8.11 -2.65 -1.78
N LYS A 59 8.05 -2.45 -0.46
CA LYS A 59 9.22 -2.38 0.43
C LYS A 59 9.41 -3.63 1.26
N GLU A 60 8.30 -4.21 1.74
CA GLU A 60 8.35 -5.41 2.56
C GLU A 60 7.21 -6.36 2.22
N LEU A 61 7.47 -7.66 2.32
CA LEU A 61 6.49 -8.74 2.24
C LEU A 61 6.29 -9.36 3.63
N ALA A 62 5.06 -9.69 3.98
CA ALA A 62 4.80 -10.47 5.19
C ALA A 62 5.47 -11.85 5.10
N PRO A 63 5.89 -12.45 6.23
CA PRO A 63 6.49 -13.78 6.23
C PRO A 63 5.58 -14.82 5.57
N GLY A 64 6.12 -15.56 4.61
CA GLY A 64 5.39 -16.59 3.87
C GLY A 64 4.53 -16.07 2.70
N VAL A 65 4.42 -14.75 2.49
CA VAL A 65 3.74 -14.16 1.34
C VAL A 65 4.70 -14.05 0.17
N SER A 66 4.28 -14.48 -1.01
CA SER A 66 5.08 -14.37 -2.23
C SER A 66 4.91 -13.02 -2.92
N LEU A 67 5.92 -12.61 -3.69
CA LEU A 67 5.82 -11.42 -4.54
C LEU A 67 4.66 -11.55 -5.54
N GLU A 68 4.50 -12.73 -6.13
CA GLU A 68 3.45 -13.02 -7.12
C GLU A 68 2.05 -12.81 -6.53
N GLU A 69 1.80 -13.30 -5.31
CA GLU A 69 0.52 -13.13 -4.62
C GLU A 69 0.17 -11.65 -4.43
N VAL A 70 1.16 -10.85 -4.04
CA VAL A 70 0.97 -9.40 -3.85
C VAL A 70 0.69 -8.70 -5.18
N LEU A 71 1.42 -9.04 -6.24
CA LEU A 71 1.20 -8.46 -7.57
C LEU A 71 -0.17 -8.85 -8.13
N GLU A 72 -0.60 -10.10 -7.97
CA GLU A 72 -1.93 -10.56 -8.40
C GLU A 72 -3.06 -9.87 -7.65
N LYS A 73 -2.86 -9.59 -6.36
CA LYS A 73 -3.85 -8.89 -5.53
C LYS A 73 -3.80 -7.36 -5.69
N THR A 74 -2.87 -6.80 -6.45
CA THR A 74 -2.73 -5.35 -6.66
C THR A 74 -3.30 -4.93 -8.01
N GLU A 75 -4.18 -3.94 -8.02
CA GLU A 75 -4.72 -3.37 -9.26
C GLU A 75 -3.94 -2.14 -9.74
N GLY A 76 -3.20 -1.49 -8.84
CA GLY A 76 -2.29 -0.40 -9.17
C GLY A 76 -0.94 -0.85 -9.74
N GLU A 77 -0.17 0.10 -10.28
CA GLU A 77 1.18 -0.19 -10.73
C GLU A 77 2.14 -0.31 -9.53
N VAL A 78 2.96 -1.37 -9.54
CA VAL A 78 3.92 -1.67 -8.47
C VAL A 78 5.35 -1.60 -9.01
N ILE A 79 6.21 -0.91 -8.27
CA ILE A 79 7.66 -0.97 -8.38
C ILE A 79 8.16 -1.85 -7.23
N VAL A 80 8.97 -2.85 -7.52
CA VAL A 80 9.61 -3.67 -6.49
C VAL A 80 10.89 -2.97 -6.05
N SER A 81 11.04 -2.73 -4.75
CA SER A 81 12.25 -2.11 -4.19
C SER A 81 13.46 -3.02 -4.37
N ASP A 82 14.61 -2.45 -4.72
CA ASP A 82 15.90 -3.18 -4.77
C ASP A 82 16.30 -3.73 -3.39
N ASP A 83 15.81 -3.11 -2.31
CA ASP A 83 16.01 -3.51 -0.91
C ASP A 83 14.76 -4.19 -0.32
N LEU A 84 14.02 -4.95 -1.14
CA LEU A 84 12.84 -5.69 -0.69
C LEU A 84 13.20 -6.64 0.45
N LYS A 85 12.46 -6.54 1.55
CA LYS A 85 12.69 -7.33 2.77
C LYS A 85 11.45 -8.09 3.22
N THR A 86 11.64 -9.02 4.13
CA THR A 86 10.54 -9.62 4.88
C THR A 86 10.21 -8.74 6.09
N MET A 87 8.93 -8.52 6.35
CA MET A 87 8.45 -7.77 7.51
C MET A 87 8.94 -8.43 8.79
N SER A 88 9.42 -7.62 9.73
CA SER A 88 9.79 -8.06 11.08
C SER A 88 8.55 -7.99 11.97
N ILE A 89 7.93 -9.15 12.25
CA ILE A 89 6.75 -9.29 13.12
C ILE A 89 7.08 -10.11 14.36
#